data_AF-A0A0S4LK95-F1
#
_entry.id   AF-A0A0S4LK95-F1
#
_cell.length_a   1.000
_cell.length_b   1.000
_cell.length_c   1.000
_cell.angle_alpha   90.00
_cell.angle_beta   90.00
_cell.angle_gamma   90.00
#
_symmetry.space_group_name_H-M   'P 1'
#
loop_
_entity.id
_entity.type
_entity.pdbx_description
1 polymer ?
#
loop_
_entity_poly.entity_id
_entity_poly.type
_entity_poly.pdbx_seq_one_letter_code
_entity_poly.pdbx_strand_id
1 'polypeptide(L)'
;MHVWYVGLSSPELHIARVQARVSRGGHDIPAHDIHRRYEHSRLNLITLLPHLTTLHMHDNSGDADPAAGRTPKLKPVLHLAHGSILGPSDLASTPNWAKPIVAAALKLRQP
;
A
#
# COMPACT_ATOMS: atom_id res chain seq x y z
N MET A 1 1.09 -17.39 -5.24
CA MET A 1 1.20 -16.05 -5.87
C MET A 1 2.01 -15.13 -4.97
N HIS A 2 2.91 -14.32 -5.52
CA HIS A 2 3.71 -13.33 -4.80
C HIS A 2 3.19 -11.92 -5.13
N VAL A 3 2.93 -11.09 -4.11
CA VAL A 3 2.35 -9.75 -4.29
C VAL A 3 3.24 -8.69 -3.67
N TRP A 4 3.46 -7.61 -4.42
CA TRP A 4 4.00 -6.35 -3.91
C TRP A 4 2.89 -5.32 -3.87
N TYR A 5 2.57 -4.83 -2.68
CA TYR A 5 1.54 -3.85 -2.47
C TYR A 5 2.16 -2.55 -1.96
N VAL A 6 1.87 -1.44 -2.64
CA VAL A 6 2.36 -0.11 -2.26
C VAL A 6 1.16 0.80 -2.04
N GLY A 7 0.99 1.26 -0.80
CA GLY A 7 -0.09 2.15 -0.40
C GLY A 7 0.35 3.59 -0.18
N LEU A 8 -0.64 4.47 -0.08
CA LEU A 8 -0.50 5.87 0.30
C LEU A 8 -1.41 6.16 1.49
N SER A 9 -1.11 7.22 2.23
CA SER A 9 -1.85 7.63 3.41
C SER A 9 -3.28 8.08 3.12
N SER A 10 -3.54 8.57 1.90
CA SER A 10 -4.86 9.02 1.48
C SER A 10 -5.04 8.99 -0.04
N PRO A 11 -6.28 8.94 -0.56
CA PRO A 11 -6.55 9.10 -1.98
C PRO A 11 -6.26 10.53 -2.47
N GLU A 12 -6.34 11.55 -1.60
CA GLU A 12 -5.99 12.93 -1.93
C GLU A 12 -4.49 13.07 -2.24
N LEU A 13 -3.62 12.35 -1.50
CA LEU A 13 -2.20 12.29 -1.82
C LEU A 13 -1.98 11.64 -3.20
N HIS A 14 -2.77 10.63 -3.55
CA HIS A 14 -2.72 10.02 -4.87
C HIS A 14 -3.16 11.03 -5.95
N ILE A 15 -4.27 11.74 -5.75
CA ILE A 15 -4.76 12.79 -6.66
C ILE A 15 -3.71 13.87 -6.86
N ALA A 16 -3.11 14.39 -5.78
CA ALA A 16 -2.07 15.41 -5.87
C ALA A 16 -0.86 14.93 -6.69
N ARG A 17 -0.44 13.68 -6.51
CA ARG A 17 0.66 13.08 -7.30
C ARG A 17 0.29 12.86 -8.77
N VAL A 18 -0.96 12.50 -9.06
CA VAL A 18 -1.47 12.40 -10.44
C VAL A 18 -1.45 13.78 -11.09
N GLN A 19 -2.00 14.80 -10.43
CA GLN A 19 -2.01 16.18 -10.92
C GLN A 19 -0.60 16.73 -11.15
N ALA A 20 0.34 16.49 -10.24
CA ALA A 20 1.74 16.89 -10.38
C ALA A 20 2.44 16.22 -11.57
N ARG A 21 2.03 15.00 -11.93
CA ARG A 21 2.54 14.31 -13.13
C ARG A 21 1.84 14.81 -14.40
N VAL A 22 0.53 15.06 -14.34
CA VAL A 22 -0.24 15.62 -15.47
C VAL A 22 0.29 16.99 -15.88
N SER A 23 0.63 17.86 -14.92
CA SER A 23 1.25 19.16 -15.21
C SER A 23 2.63 19.06 -15.89
N ARG A 24 3.25 17.88 -15.84
CA ARG A 24 4.51 17.54 -16.53
C ARG A 24 4.30 16.68 -17.78
N GLY A 25 3.07 16.60 -18.30
CA GLY A 25 2.72 15.89 -19.54
C GLY A 25 2.32 14.42 -19.39
N GLY A 26 2.08 13.92 -18.17
CA GLY A 26 1.61 12.56 -17.97
C GLY A 26 0.10 12.36 -18.12
N HIS A 27 -0.35 11.10 -18.06
CA HIS A 27 -1.76 10.74 -18.17
C HIS A 27 -2.54 11.04 -16.88
N ASP A 28 -3.74 11.61 -17.06
CA ASP A 28 -4.68 11.91 -15.99
C ASP A 28 -5.45 10.65 -15.56
N ILE A 29 -5.91 10.63 -14.31
CA ILE A 29 -6.77 9.59 -13.77
C ILE A 29 -7.90 10.30 -13.02
N PRO A 30 -9.17 10.07 -13.38
CA PRO A 30 -10.30 10.71 -12.72
C PRO A 30 -10.28 10.47 -11.20
N ALA A 31 -10.54 11.53 -10.41
CA ALA A 31 -10.52 11.44 -8.95
C ALA A 31 -11.46 10.34 -8.41
N HIS A 32 -12.64 10.17 -9.00
CA HIS A 32 -13.59 9.13 -8.60
C HIS A 32 -13.03 7.71 -8.79
N ASP A 33 -12.23 7.47 -9.83
CA ASP A 33 -11.54 6.19 -10.02
C ASP A 33 -10.47 5.98 -8.96
N ILE A 34 -9.74 7.05 -8.59
CA ILE A 34 -8.73 7.00 -7.53
C ILE A 34 -9.36 6.65 -6.19
N HIS A 35 -10.46 7.32 -5.80
CA HIS A 35 -11.19 7.00 -4.56
C HIS A 35 -11.69 5.55 -4.56
N ARG A 36 -12.35 5.11 -5.65
CA ARG A 36 -12.85 3.73 -5.76
C ARG A 36 -11.72 2.71 -5.65
N ARG A 37 -10.61 2.93 -6.37
CA ARG A 37 -9.45 2.01 -6.37
C ARG A 37 -8.72 2.02 -5.03
N TYR A 38 -8.65 3.16 -4.35
CA TYR A 38 -8.04 3.28 -3.03
C TYR A 38 -8.73 2.32 -2.05
N GLU A 39 -10.07 2.31 -2.00
CA GLU A 39 -10.81 1.37 -1.15
C GLU A 39 -10.73 -0.07 -1.64
N HIS A 40 -11.09 -0.33 -2.91
CA HIS A 40 -11.24 -1.69 -3.42
C HIS A 40 -9.93 -2.46 -3.43
N SER A 41 -8.79 -1.82 -3.70
CA SER A 41 -7.49 -2.49 -3.70
C SER A 41 -7.14 -3.11 -2.36
N ARG A 42 -7.47 -2.44 -1.24
CA ARG A 42 -7.25 -2.97 0.11
C ARG A 42 -8.19 -4.12 0.44
N LEU A 43 -9.47 -4.00 0.08
CA LEU A 43 -10.46 -5.07 0.29
C LEU A 43 -10.09 -6.33 -0.52
N ASN A 44 -9.65 -6.13 -1.77
CA ASN A 44 -9.17 -7.21 -2.61
C ASN A 44 -7.92 -7.86 -2.01
N LEU A 45 -6.98 -7.06 -1.50
CA LEU A 45 -5.79 -7.62 -0.84
C LEU A 45 -6.14 -8.47 0.37
N ILE A 46 -7.05 -8.00 1.24
CA ILE A 46 -7.54 -8.76 2.40
C ILE A 46 -8.13 -10.11 1.96
N THR A 47 -8.97 -10.10 0.93
CA THR A 47 -9.59 -11.31 0.37
C THR A 47 -8.54 -12.29 -0.17
N LEU A 48 -7.45 -11.77 -0.75
CA LEU A 48 -6.37 -12.57 -1.31
C LEU A 48 -5.41 -13.15 -0.26
N LEU A 49 -5.29 -12.54 0.92
CA LEU A 49 -4.28 -12.91 1.94
C LEU A 49 -4.14 -14.43 2.19
N PRO A 50 -5.22 -15.24 2.33
CA PRO A 50 -5.10 -16.68 2.57
C PRO A 50 -4.45 -17.47 1.43
N HIS A 51 -4.42 -16.90 0.22
CA HIS A 51 -3.95 -17.56 -1.00
C HIS A 51 -2.55 -17.09 -1.43
N LEU A 52 -1.96 -16.14 -0.69
CA LEU A 52 -0.65 -15.59 -1.04
C LEU A 52 0.48 -16.49 -0.55
N THR A 53 1.41 -16.77 -1.46
CA THR A 53 2.70 -17.37 -1.12
C THR A 53 3.52 -16.36 -0.33
N THR A 54 3.63 -15.13 -0.86
CA THR A 54 4.21 -14.00 -0.13
C THR A 54 3.48 -12.69 -0.41
N LEU A 55 3.50 -11.78 0.57
CA LEU A 55 3.10 -10.39 0.47
C LEU A 55 4.22 -9.49 0.99
N HIS A 56 4.66 -8.54 0.17
CA HIS A 56 5.48 -7.41 0.56
C HIS A 56 4.64 -6.13 0.50
N MET A 57 4.35 -5.53 1.64
CA MET A 57 3.54 -4.32 1.74
C MET A 57 4.37 -3.14 2.21
N HIS A 58 4.29 -2.02 1.48
CA HIS A 58 5.04 -0.81 1.75
C HIS A 58 4.13 0.42 1.77
N ASP A 59 4.50 1.39 2.62
CA ASP A 59 3.98 2.74 2.60
C ASP A 59 4.89 3.64 1.76
N ASN A 60 4.28 4.37 0.81
CA ASN A 60 4.95 5.33 -0.05
C ASN A 60 4.43 6.76 0.19
N SER A 61 4.00 7.06 1.41
CA SER A 61 3.38 8.35 1.76
C SER A 61 4.41 9.45 1.95
N GLY A 62 5.69 9.11 2.12
CA GLY A 62 6.77 10.08 2.26
C GLY A 62 6.92 10.96 1.01
N ASP A 63 7.27 12.23 1.21
CA ASP A 63 7.52 13.16 0.11
C ASP A 63 8.64 12.66 -0.80
N ALA A 64 8.44 12.82 -2.10
CA ALA A 64 9.34 12.35 -3.13
C ALA A 64 9.13 13.16 -4.40
N ASP A 65 10.22 13.49 -5.07
CA ASP A 65 10.22 14.15 -6.37
C ASP A 65 11.28 13.47 -7.25
N PRO A 66 10.91 12.34 -7.88
CA PRO A 66 11.84 11.58 -8.71
C PRO A 66 12.47 12.43 -9.82
N ALA A 67 11.75 13.43 -10.34
CA ALA A 67 12.29 14.31 -11.38
C ALA A 67 13.37 15.28 -10.85
N ALA A 68 13.33 15.60 -9.55
CA ALA A 68 14.38 16.35 -8.86
C ALA A 68 15.44 15.42 -8.21
N GLY A 69 15.51 14.15 -8.61
CA GLY A 69 16.44 13.16 -8.06
C GLY A 69 16.11 12.70 -6.63
N ARG A 70 14.95 13.08 -6.08
CA ARG A 70 14.51 12.67 -4.74
C ARG A 70 13.66 11.41 -4.83
N THR A 71 14.30 10.26 -4.69
CA THR A 71 13.62 8.96 -4.72
C THR A 71 12.73 8.75 -3.50
N PRO A 72 11.52 8.18 -3.67
CA PRO A 72 10.64 7.85 -2.55
C PRO A 72 11.29 6.81 -1.62
N LYS A 73 11.27 7.09 -0.31
CA LYS A 73 11.67 6.12 0.70
C LYS A 73 10.46 5.27 1.08
N LEU A 74 10.37 4.09 0.49
CA LEU A 74 9.35 3.10 0.85
C LEU A 74 9.59 2.61 2.28
N LYS A 75 8.55 2.70 3.12
CA LYS A 75 8.58 2.16 4.48
C LYS A 75 7.95 0.77 4.47
N PRO A 76 8.64 -0.29 4.91
CA PRO A 76 8.04 -1.61 5.02
C PRO A 76 6.93 -1.60 6.09
N VAL A 77 5.78 -2.18 5.77
CA VAL A 77 4.61 -2.24 6.67
C VAL A 77 4.27 -3.68 7.05
N LEU A 78 4.33 -4.61 6.10
CA LEU A 78 4.05 -6.02 6.35
C LEU A 78 4.82 -6.89 5.37
N HIS A 79 5.50 -7.91 5.88
CA HIS A 79 6.02 -9.02 5.11
C HIS A 79 5.36 -10.30 5.62
N LEU A 80 4.63 -10.99 4.74
CA LEU A 80 3.95 -12.25 5.05
C LEU A 80 4.42 -13.33 4.07
N ALA A 81 4.64 -14.54 4.59
CA ALA A 81 4.97 -15.72 3.80
C ALA A 81 4.18 -16.92 4.34
N HIS A 82 3.41 -17.59 3.47
CA HIS A 82 2.59 -18.75 3.85
C HIS A 82 1.75 -18.51 5.12
N GLY A 83 1.06 -17.37 5.19
CA GLY A 83 0.25 -16.98 6.36
C GLY A 83 1.04 -16.50 7.59
N SER A 84 2.36 -16.66 7.61
CA SER A 84 3.23 -16.21 8.70
C SER A 84 3.74 -14.80 8.48
N ILE A 85 3.65 -13.96 9.50
CA ILE A 85 4.22 -12.61 9.47
C ILE A 85 5.72 -12.70 9.76
N LEU A 86 6.53 -12.26 8.81
CA LEU A 86 8.00 -12.24 8.89
C LEU A 86 8.55 -10.87 9.31
N GLY A 87 7.76 -9.81 9.21
CA GLY A 87 8.14 -8.49 9.71
C GLY A 87 7.21 -7.37 9.28
N PRO A 88 7.47 -6.13 9.75
CA PRO A 88 8.43 -5.80 10.81
C PRO A 88 8.03 -6.43 12.16
N SER A 89 8.97 -6.55 13.10
CA SER A 89 8.71 -7.15 14.42
C SER A 89 7.74 -6.32 15.26
N ASP A 90 7.75 -5.01 15.08
CA ASP A 90 6.80 -4.08 15.68
C ASP A 90 5.77 -3.59 14.66
N LEU A 91 4.51 -3.95 14.88
CA LEU A 91 3.37 -3.54 14.07
C LEU A 91 2.62 -2.33 14.66
N ALA A 92 3.01 -1.81 15.83
CA ALA A 92 2.37 -0.63 16.44
C ALA A 92 2.49 0.62 15.57
N SER A 93 3.55 0.72 14.77
CA SER A 93 3.78 1.81 13.81
C SER A 93 3.00 1.67 12.49
N THR A 94 2.09 0.70 12.37
CA THR A 94 1.28 0.48 11.17
C THR A 94 0.47 1.75 10.81
N PRO A 95 0.61 2.30 9.59
CA PRO A 95 -0.13 3.48 9.18
C PRO A 95 -1.63 3.18 9.10
N ASN A 96 -2.47 4.19 9.35
CA ASN A 96 -3.92 4.02 9.47
C ASN A 96 -4.56 3.29 8.28
N TRP A 97 -4.14 3.60 7.05
CA TRP A 97 -4.65 2.97 5.83
C TRP A 97 -4.39 1.46 5.78
N ALA A 98 -3.32 0.98 6.43
CA ALA A 98 -2.87 -0.40 6.39
C ALA A 98 -3.41 -1.25 7.56
N LYS A 99 -3.95 -0.62 8.62
CA LYS A 99 -4.44 -1.32 9.81
C LYS A 99 -5.42 -2.46 9.50
N PRO A 100 -6.42 -2.30 8.60
CA PRO A 100 -7.33 -3.40 8.29
C PRO A 100 -6.63 -4.62 7.67
N ILE A 101 -5.61 -4.39 6.83
CA ILE A 101 -4.85 -5.46 6.18
C ILE A 101 -3.97 -6.19 7.21
N VAL A 102 -3.27 -5.44 8.06
CA VAL A 102 -2.44 -6.02 9.14
C VAL A 102 -3.30 -6.80 10.14
N ALA A 103 -4.47 -6.27 10.51
CA ALA A 103 -5.41 -6.96 11.38
C ALA A 103 -5.92 -8.27 10.77
N ALA A 104 -6.24 -8.28 9.46
CA ALA A 104 -6.62 -9.50 8.76
C ALA A 104 -5.48 -10.53 8.72
N ALA A 105 -4.24 -10.09 8.45
CA ALA A 105 -3.06 -10.96 8.46
C ALA A 105 -2.79 -11.57 9.85
N LEU A 106 -3.02 -10.82 10.93
CA LEU A 106 -2.91 -11.32 12.30
C LEU A 106 -3.96 -12.41 12.62
N LYS A 107 -5.17 -12.27 12.09
CA LYS A 107 -6.23 -13.28 12.25
C LYS A 107 -5.90 -14.59 11.54
N LEU A 108 -5.22 -14.55 10.39
CA LEU A 108 -4.79 -15.76 9.68
C LEU A 108 -3.78 -16.61 10.44
N ARG A 109 -3.09 -16.04 11.43
CA ARG A 109 -2.16 -16.76 12.30
C ARG A 109 -2.83 -17.51 13.45
N GLN A 110 -4.09 -17.20 13.74
CA GLN A 110 -4.82 -17.83 14.83
C GLN A 110 -5.34 -19.20 14.33
N PRO A 111 -4.97 -20.31 14.97
CA PRO A 111 -5.49 -21.63 14.62
C PRO A 111 -7.00 -21.74 14.84
#